data_AF-A0A7Z8Z829-F1
#
_entry.id   AF-A0A7Z8Z829-F1
#
_cell.length_a   1.000
_cell.length_b   1.000
_cell.length_c   1.000
_cell.angle_alpha   90.00
_cell.angle_beta   90.00
_cell.angle_gamma   90.00
#
_symmetry.space_group_name_H-M   'P 1'
#
loop_
_entity.id
_entity.type
_entity.pdbx_description
1 polymer ?
#
loop_
_entity_poly.entity_id
_entity_poly.type
_entity_poly.pdbx_seq_one_letter_code
_entity_poly.pdbx_strand_id
1 'polypeptide(L)'
;MPVNERINATSGTHINPGGVRLITMGEIALGRSLYGYGLRYNQIWVHRESYLPFNLQPIDVAMSPNGEMWFREDTYSHDFSMEANVQKKT
;
A
#
# COMPACT_ATOMS: atom_id res chain seq x y z
N MET A 1 -12.37 -26.59 20.39
CA MET A 1 -12.44 -25.17 20.79
C MET A 1 -13.02 -24.39 19.62
N PRO A 2 -14.02 -23.52 19.78
CA PRO A 2 -14.49 -22.70 18.68
C PRO A 2 -13.51 -21.53 18.52
N VAL A 3 -12.73 -21.54 17.45
CA VAL A 3 -11.96 -20.36 17.02
C VAL A 3 -12.97 -19.40 16.43
N ASN A 4 -13.42 -18.44 17.23
CA ASN A 4 -14.21 -17.30 16.77
C ASN A 4 -13.32 -16.05 16.65
N GLU A 5 -12.11 -16.24 16.12
CA GLU A 5 -11.36 -15.13 15.57
C GLU A 5 -11.99 -14.82 14.21
N ARG A 6 -12.72 -13.70 14.15
CA ARG A 6 -12.89 -13.01 12.89
C ARG A 6 -11.47 -12.78 12.38
N ILE A 7 -11.07 -13.56 11.38
CA ILE A 7 -9.88 -13.34 10.59
C ILE A 7 -9.99 -11.92 10.04
N ASN A 8 -9.46 -10.95 10.79
CA ASN A 8 -9.21 -9.62 10.29
C ASN A 8 -8.15 -9.86 9.22
N ALA A 9 -8.59 -9.92 7.96
CA ALA A 9 -7.73 -10.07 6.79
C ALA A 9 -6.52 -9.17 7.01
N THR A 10 -5.34 -9.78 6.96
CA THR A 10 -4.07 -9.31 7.50
C THR A 10 -3.87 -7.81 7.23
N SER A 11 -4.36 -6.98 8.15
CA SER A 11 -4.23 -5.53 8.12
C SER A 11 -2.73 -5.28 8.05
N GLY A 12 -2.27 -4.79 6.89
CA GLY A 12 -0.87 -4.88 6.50
C GLY A 12 0.08 -4.34 7.56
N THR A 13 1.31 -4.84 7.56
CA THR A 13 2.31 -4.52 8.57
C THR A 13 2.43 -3.00 8.73
N HIS A 14 2.12 -2.49 9.92
CA HIS A 14 2.34 -1.08 10.26
C HIS A 14 3.85 -0.79 10.23
N ILE A 15 4.29 -0.02 9.24
CA ILE A 15 5.68 0.42 9.12
C ILE A 15 5.83 1.88 9.56
N ASN A 16 6.96 2.21 10.17
CA ASN A 16 7.33 3.58 10.49
C ASN A 16 7.63 4.38 9.20
N PRO A 17 7.60 5.72 9.23
CA PRO A 17 8.12 6.53 8.13
C PRO A 17 9.57 6.15 7.78
N GLY A 18 9.90 6.13 6.49
CA GLY A 18 11.16 5.56 5.97
C GLY A 18 11.18 4.04 5.88
N GLY A 19 10.07 3.38 6.23
CA GLY A 19 9.91 1.93 6.14
C GLY A 19 9.48 1.47 4.75
N VAL A 20 9.69 0.18 4.50
CA VAL A 20 9.24 -0.53 3.29
C VAL A 20 8.49 -1.79 3.68
N ARG A 21 7.43 -2.12 2.93
CA ARG A 21 6.72 -3.40 3.05
C ARG A 21 6.39 -3.98 1.69
N LEU A 22 6.12 -5.28 1.64
CA LEU A 22 5.46 -5.89 0.49
C LEU A 22 3.96 -5.53 0.49
N ILE A 23 3.32 -5.65 -0.66
CA ILE A 23 1.86 -5.54 -0.75
C ILE A 23 1.14 -6.64 0.05
N THR A 24 0.00 -6.31 0.65
CA THR A 24 -0.79 -7.24 1.47
C THR A 24 -1.56 -8.23 0.60
N MET A 25 -2.06 -9.31 1.20
CA MET A 25 -2.92 -10.27 0.49
C MET A 25 -4.19 -9.62 -0.06
N GLY A 26 -4.76 -8.65 0.66
CA GLY A 26 -5.92 -7.90 0.20
C GLY A 26 -5.59 -7.00 -1.01
N GLU A 27 -4.44 -6.32 -0.97
CA GLU A 27 -3.94 -5.50 -2.09
C GLU A 27 -3.63 -6.35 -3.33
N ILE A 28 -3.05 -7.55 -3.14
CA ILE A 28 -2.83 -8.51 -4.22
C ILE A 28 -4.16 -8.94 -4.83
N ALA A 29 -5.16 -9.26 -4.01
CA ALA A 29 -6.49 -9.66 -4.50
C ALA A 29 -7.16 -8.51 -5.27
N LEU A 30 -7.07 -7.28 -4.77
CA LEU A 30 -7.57 -6.09 -5.42
C LEU A 30 -6.87 -5.86 -6.77
N GLY A 31 -5.54 -5.86 -6.80
CA GLY A 31 -4.76 -5.68 -8.03
C GLY A 31 -5.04 -6.78 -9.05
N ARG A 32 -5.14 -8.03 -8.61
CA ARG A 32 -5.45 -9.19 -9.47
C ARG A 32 -6.85 -9.14 -10.05
N SER A 33 -7.81 -8.52 -9.38
CA SER A 33 -9.14 -8.30 -9.94
C SER A 33 -9.14 -7.36 -11.15
N LEU A 34 -8.17 -6.44 -11.22
CA LEU A 34 -8.06 -5.45 -12.32
C LEU A 34 -7.05 -5.88 -13.40
N TYR A 35 -5.86 -6.34 -12.98
CA TYR A 35 -4.72 -6.60 -13.87
C TYR A 35 -4.45 -8.09 -14.08
N GLY A 36 -5.23 -8.98 -13.45
CA GLY A 36 -5.07 -10.43 -13.57
C GLY A 36 -3.65 -10.86 -13.23
N TYR A 37 -3.02 -11.60 -14.14
CA TYR A 37 -1.65 -12.10 -14.02
C TYR A 37 -0.60 -11.24 -14.75
N GLY A 38 -0.98 -10.04 -15.20
CA GLY A 38 -0.07 -9.15 -15.93
C GLY A 38 1.05 -8.56 -15.06
N LEU A 39 0.90 -8.61 -13.74
CA LEU A 39 1.85 -8.06 -12.77
C LEU A 39 2.48 -9.17 -11.93
N ARG A 40 3.77 -9.00 -11.62
CA ARG A 40 4.49 -9.82 -10.64
C ARG A 40 4.29 -9.23 -9.24
N TYR A 41 3.15 -9.52 -8.63
CA TYR A 41 2.75 -8.98 -7.32
C TYR A 41 3.77 -9.19 -6.19
N ASN A 42 4.55 -10.28 -6.25
CA ASN A 42 5.61 -10.56 -5.28
C ASN A 42 6.85 -9.65 -5.40
N GLN A 43 6.90 -8.78 -6.40
CA GLN A 43 7.98 -7.80 -6.62
C GLN A 43 7.52 -6.37 -6.35
N ILE A 44 6.25 -6.16 -5.96
CA ILE A 44 5.71 -4.84 -5.72
C ILE A 44 5.92 -4.48 -4.24
N TRP A 45 6.77 -3.49 -4.01
CA TRP A 45 7.03 -2.92 -2.70
C TRP A 45 6.28 -1.62 -2.51
N VAL A 46 5.89 -1.33 -1.27
CA VAL A 46 5.26 -0.09 -0.83
C VAL A 46 6.22 0.59 0.15
N HIS A 47 6.67 1.77 -0.23
CA HIS A 47 7.54 2.63 0.56
C HIS A 47 6.71 3.71 1.25
N ARG A 48 6.97 3.93 2.54
CA ARG A 48 6.42 5.05 3.33
C ARG A 48 7.45 6.17 3.40
N GLU A 49 7.87 6.66 2.23
CA GLU A 49 8.89 7.71 2.09
C GLU A 49 8.72 8.47 0.76
N SER A 50 9.47 9.56 0.60
CA SER A 50 9.62 10.27 -0.67
C SER A 50 10.56 9.53 -1.62
N TYR A 51 10.13 9.28 -2.85
CA TYR A 51 10.97 8.79 -3.94
C TYR A 51 12.07 9.79 -4.32
N LEU A 52 11.73 11.08 -4.31
CA LEU A 52 12.66 12.15 -4.65
C LEU A 52 13.48 12.58 -3.43
N PRO A 53 14.77 12.94 -3.63
CA PRO A 53 15.60 13.44 -2.54
C PRO A 53 15.02 14.74 -1.95
N PHE A 54 15.37 15.03 -0.70
CA PHE A 54 14.96 16.24 0.03
C PHE A 54 13.44 16.44 0.16
N ASN A 55 12.66 15.35 0.16
CA ASN A 55 11.20 15.43 0.22
C ASN A 55 10.58 16.29 -0.90
N LEU A 56 11.22 16.31 -2.08
CA LEU A 56 10.70 17.03 -3.24
C LEU A 56 9.45 16.38 -3.85
N GLN A 57 9.11 15.15 -3.43
CA GLN A 57 7.82 14.55 -3.75
C GLN A 57 6.71 15.26 -2.94
N PRO A 58 5.71 15.87 -3.60
CA PRO A 58 4.57 16.46 -2.91
C PRO A 58 3.83 15.42 -2.04
N ILE A 59 3.29 15.86 -0.90
CA ILE A 59 2.66 14.99 0.12
C ILE A 59 1.45 14.23 -0.44
N ASP A 60 0.70 14.87 -1.34
CA ASP A 60 -0.51 14.37 -1.98
C ASP A 60 -0.26 13.52 -3.23
N VAL A 61 1.00 13.39 -3.66
CA VAL A 61 1.38 12.65 -4.87
C VAL A 61 1.98 11.30 -4.49
N ALA A 62 1.41 10.23 -5.03
CA ALA A 62 2.03 8.91 -5.04
C ALA A 62 2.87 8.72 -6.32
N MET A 63 4.01 8.05 -6.22
CA MET A 63 4.88 7.78 -7.38
C MET A 63 5.15 6.28 -7.52
N SER A 64 5.23 5.79 -8.77
CA SER A 64 5.60 4.40 -9.07
C SER A 64 6.52 4.30 -10.30
N PRO A 65 7.77 4.76 -10.20
CA PRO A 65 8.65 4.92 -11.37
C PRO A 65 9.36 3.62 -11.79
N ASN A 66 9.62 2.70 -10.86
CA ASN A 66 10.43 1.49 -11.06
C ASN A 66 9.66 0.18 -10.80
N GLY A 67 8.34 0.24 -10.67
CA GLY A 67 7.49 -0.89 -10.30
C GLY A 67 7.28 -1.06 -8.79
N GLU A 68 7.86 -0.18 -7.98
CA GLU A 68 7.57 -0.04 -6.56
C GLU A 68 6.76 1.26 -6.33
N MET A 69 5.94 1.28 -5.29
CA MET A 69 5.05 2.40 -4.99
C MET A 69 5.57 3.20 -3.80
N TRP A 70 5.59 4.52 -3.93
CA TRP A 70 6.11 5.45 -2.93
C TRP A 70 5.01 6.41 -2.48
N PHE A 71 4.70 6.36 -1.19
CA PHE A 71 3.67 7.18 -0.56
C PHE A 71 4.27 8.02 0.58
N ARG A 72 3.81 9.26 0.67
CA ARG A 72 4.16 10.16 1.77
C ARG A 72 3.33 9.81 3.00
N GLU A 73 3.74 10.30 4.17
CA GLU A 73 3.14 9.89 5.46
C GLU A 73 1.62 10.03 5.52
N ASP A 74 1.07 11.11 4.94
CA ASP A 74 -0.37 11.39 4.95
C ASP A 74 -1.17 10.61 3.89
N THR A 75 -0.49 10.08 2.88
CA THR A 75 -1.13 9.33 1.77
C THR A 75 -0.92 7.83 1.87
N TYR A 76 -0.04 7.39 2.75
CA TYR A 76 0.26 5.98 3.02
C TYR A 76 -0.89 5.28 3.76
N SER A 77 -1.22 4.07 3.31
CA SER A 77 -2.07 3.14 4.03
C SER A 77 -1.32 1.86 4.39
N HIS A 78 -1.63 1.34 5.58
CA HIS A 78 -1.14 0.04 6.00
C HIS A 78 -1.80 -1.10 5.19
N ASP A 79 -3.03 -0.90 4.70
CA ASP A 79 -3.69 -1.79 3.74
C ASP A 79 -4.65 -1.01 2.83
N PHE A 80 -4.25 -0.81 1.58
CA PHE A 80 -5.06 -0.08 0.59
C PHE A 80 -6.34 -0.83 0.17
N SER A 81 -6.43 -2.14 0.38
CA SER A 81 -7.65 -2.90 0.07
C SER A 81 -8.76 -2.70 1.10
N MET A 82 -8.42 -2.21 2.30
CA MET A 82 -9.35 -1.96 3.39
C MET A 82 -9.77 -0.49 3.49
N GLU A 83 -9.21 0.40 2.67
CA GLU A 83 -9.59 1.80 2.67
C GLU A 83 -10.98 1.99 2.06
N ALA A 84 -11.93 2.38 2.91
CA ALA A 84 -13.27 2.73 2.47
C ALA A 84 -13.24 4.10 1.80
N ASN A 85 -13.19 4.12 0.45
CA ASN A 85 -13.46 5.25 -0.45
C ASN A 85 -13.35 6.63 0.22
N VAL A 86 -12.15 6.96 0.72
CA VAL A 86 -11.93 8.23 1.41
C VAL A 86 -11.79 9.28 0.32
N GLN A 87 -12.82 10.09 0.13
CA GLN A 87 -12.73 11.31 -0.64
C GLN A 87 -11.66 12.20 -0.01
N LYS A 88 -10.42 12.11 -0.50
CA LYS A 88 -9.34 13.01 -0.09
C LYS A 88 -9.81 14.43 -0.43
N LYS A 89 -10.01 15.24 0.63
CA LYS A 89 -10.60 16.58 0.53
C LYS A 89 -9.85 17.42 -0.51
N THR A 90 -10.63 17.97 -1.44
CA THR A 90 -10.25 19.00 -2.41
C THR A 90 -9.80 20.28 -1.71
#